data_AF-A0A7C5J7X9-F1
#
_entry.id   AF-A0A7C5J7X9-F1
#
_cell.length_a   1.000
_cell.length_b   1.000
_cell.length_c   1.000
_cell.angle_alpha   90.00
_cell.angle_beta   90.00
_cell.angle_gamma   90.00
#
_symmetry.space_group_name_H-M   'P 1'
#
loop_
_entity.id
_entity.type
_entity.pdbx_description
1 polymer ?
#
loop_
_entity_poly.entity_id
_entity_poly.type
_entity_poly.pdbx_seq_one_letter_code
_entity_poly.pdbx_strand_id
1 'polypeptide(L)'
;MSDKDRQPIVDIEASGVPYTVFSGFCMGSADVVPGVSGGTMAVALGIYHQLLAAITSANRTALKALVRLEIKKLLGIVHWRFLAALLTGVLLGVALMVKVVELPTMVVASSPHRPLVYAIFFGMVLSSAVVVGRLIQRWGPPRVGALVLGVGVGLAVVNLVPVETPEHPFFIFMCGTIAICAMLLPGISGSFVLLILGKYAYILGSLGKLDLMVILPFVLGCLVGLLSFSRLLKWLLDTWHDTVLASLIGL
;
A
#
# COMPACT_ATOMS: atom_id res chain seq x y z
N MET A 1 10.34 5.08 25.96
CA MET A 1 10.90 3.71 26.00
C MET A 1 12.41 3.82 25.80
N SER A 2 13.19 3.27 26.74
CA SER A 2 14.66 3.32 26.75
C SER A 2 15.24 2.44 25.63
N ASP A 3 16.36 2.87 25.04
CA ASP A 3 17.05 2.22 23.91
C ASP A 3 17.65 0.84 24.25
N LYS A 4 17.49 0.35 25.50
CA LYS A 4 18.03 -0.91 26.03
C LYS A 4 17.10 -2.13 25.93
N ASP A 5 15.82 -1.96 25.57
CA ASP A 5 14.86 -3.08 25.47
C ASP A 5 14.64 -3.58 24.04
N ARG A 6 15.47 -3.16 23.07
CA ARG A 6 15.41 -3.72 21.70
C ARG A 6 16.11 -5.07 21.68
N GLN A 7 15.32 -6.14 21.71
CA GLN A 7 15.81 -7.48 21.38
C GLN A 7 16.57 -7.44 20.03
N PRO A 8 17.68 -8.19 19.88
CA PRO A 8 18.37 -8.28 18.61
C PRO A 8 17.38 -8.81 17.57
N ILE A 9 17.08 -8.01 16.56
CA ILE A 9 16.04 -8.33 15.58
C ILE A 9 16.61 -9.37 14.61
N VAL A 10 16.37 -10.64 14.90
CA VAL A 10 16.75 -11.77 14.04
C VAL A 10 15.71 -11.87 12.91
N ASP A 11 16.19 -12.02 11.67
CA ASP A 11 15.33 -12.27 10.50
C ASP A 11 14.49 -13.55 10.70
N ILE A 12 13.38 -13.71 9.96
CA ILE A 12 12.47 -14.83 10.17
C ILE A 12 13.17 -16.19 10.01
N GLU A 13 12.80 -17.14 10.85
CA GLU A 13 13.23 -18.53 10.72
C GLU A 13 12.66 -19.18 9.46
N ALA A 14 13.26 -20.30 9.03
CA ALA A 14 12.82 -21.00 7.82
C ALA A 14 11.37 -21.52 7.94
N SER A 15 10.98 -21.90 9.15
CA SER A 15 9.63 -22.32 9.54
C SER A 15 8.58 -21.23 9.34
N GLY A 16 8.96 -19.95 9.42
CA GLY A 16 8.06 -18.81 9.24
C GLY A 16 7.83 -18.40 7.78
N VAL A 17 8.62 -18.94 6.84
CA VAL A 17 8.54 -18.59 5.41
C VAL A 17 7.17 -18.92 4.80
N PRO A 18 6.60 -20.13 4.97
CA PRO A 18 5.31 -20.46 4.37
C PRO A 18 4.17 -19.53 4.83
N TYR A 19 4.15 -19.21 6.13
CA TYR A 19 3.17 -18.27 6.70
C TYR A 19 3.34 -16.86 6.14
N THR A 20 4.57 -16.41 5.97
CA THR A 20 4.87 -15.09 5.40
C THR A 20 4.49 -15.02 3.92
N VAL A 21 4.73 -16.07 3.15
CA VAL A 21 4.27 -16.17 1.75
C VAL A 21 2.75 -16.15 1.67
N PHE A 22 2.06 -16.94 2.49
CA PHE A 22 0.59 -16.92 2.56
C PHE A 22 0.06 -15.53 2.92
N SER A 23 0.70 -14.88 3.89
CA SER A 23 0.32 -13.54 4.30
C SER A 23 0.54 -12.52 3.19
N GLY A 24 1.67 -12.61 2.49
CA GLY A 24 1.93 -11.81 1.31
C GLY A 24 0.89 -12.05 0.21
N PHE A 25 0.45 -13.28 0.00
CA PHE A 25 -0.59 -13.61 -0.97
C PHE A 25 -1.93 -12.94 -0.63
N CYS A 26 -2.36 -12.99 0.64
CA CYS A 26 -3.55 -12.28 1.09
C CYS A 26 -3.40 -10.76 0.91
N MET A 27 -2.23 -10.20 1.23
CA MET A 27 -1.94 -8.78 1.02
C MET A 27 -2.02 -8.40 -0.46
N GLY A 28 -1.28 -9.08 -1.34
CA GLY A 28 -1.26 -8.78 -2.77
C GLY A 28 -2.63 -8.94 -3.44
N SER A 29 -3.42 -9.91 -2.98
CA SER A 29 -4.82 -10.07 -3.44
C SER A 29 -5.69 -8.88 -3.01
N ALA A 30 -5.59 -8.46 -1.75
CA ALA A 30 -6.30 -7.31 -1.21
C ALA A 30 -5.90 -6.01 -1.93
N ASP A 31 -4.61 -5.84 -2.21
CA ASP A 31 -4.06 -4.61 -2.78
C ASP A 31 -4.49 -4.33 -4.22
N VAL A 32 -4.87 -5.36 -4.98
CA VAL A 32 -5.45 -5.20 -6.31
C VAL A 32 -6.91 -4.71 -6.26
N VAL A 33 -7.59 -4.87 -5.13
CA VAL A 33 -9.02 -4.58 -4.98
C VAL A 33 -9.22 -3.23 -4.28
N PRO A 34 -9.76 -2.20 -4.97
CA PRO A 34 -10.05 -0.91 -4.37
C PRO A 34 -10.99 -1.04 -3.16
N GLY A 35 -10.60 -0.41 -2.06
CA GLY A 35 -11.34 -0.47 -0.80
C GLY A 35 -10.89 -1.59 0.15
N VAL A 36 -9.98 -2.46 -0.28
CA VAL A 36 -9.28 -3.41 0.61
C VAL A 36 -7.81 -3.01 0.69
N SER A 37 -7.24 -3.02 1.91
CA SER A 37 -5.86 -2.59 2.16
C SER A 37 -5.00 -3.79 2.57
N GLY A 38 -3.89 -4.02 1.87
CA GLY A 38 -2.87 -4.98 2.26
C GLY A 38 -2.26 -4.67 3.62
N GLY A 39 -2.19 -3.39 4.01
CA GLY A 39 -1.82 -2.97 5.37
C GLY A 39 -2.78 -3.52 6.43
N THR A 40 -4.10 -3.52 6.16
CA THR A 40 -5.10 -4.15 7.04
C THR A 40 -4.93 -5.66 7.08
N MET A 41 -4.63 -6.32 5.96
CA MET A 41 -4.34 -7.75 5.94
C MET A 41 -3.09 -8.09 6.74
N ALA A 42 -2.05 -7.27 6.66
CA ALA A 42 -0.85 -7.43 7.46
C ALA A 42 -1.15 -7.33 8.97
N VAL A 43 -2.07 -6.47 9.38
CA VAL A 43 -2.53 -6.37 10.78
C VAL A 43 -3.35 -7.59 11.17
N ALA A 44 -4.32 -7.98 10.35
CA ALA A 44 -5.18 -9.14 10.60
C ALA A 44 -4.39 -10.46 10.73
N LEU A 45 -3.29 -10.56 9.97
CA LEU A 45 -2.37 -11.69 9.99
C LEU A 45 -1.20 -11.48 10.97
N GLY A 46 -1.19 -10.41 11.76
CA GLY A 46 -0.16 -10.20 12.80
C GLY A 46 1.27 -9.95 12.30
N ILE A 47 1.48 -9.75 11.00
CA ILE A 47 2.81 -9.50 10.40
C ILE A 47 3.13 -8.01 10.25
N TYR A 48 2.20 -7.10 10.57
CA TYR A 48 2.36 -5.66 10.35
C TYR A 48 3.60 -5.05 11.02
N HIS A 49 3.89 -5.42 12.27
CA HIS A 49 5.09 -4.90 12.96
C HIS A 49 6.39 -5.39 12.31
N GLN A 50 6.43 -6.65 11.86
CA GLN A 50 7.57 -7.21 11.14
C GLN A 50 7.75 -6.54 9.78
N LEU A 51 6.65 -6.26 9.07
CA LEU A 51 6.66 -5.49 7.83
C LEU A 51 7.26 -4.09 8.02
N LEU A 52 6.80 -3.35 9.04
CA LEU A 52 7.36 -2.03 9.34
C LEU A 52 8.85 -2.10 9.71
N ALA A 53 9.25 -3.10 10.51
CA ALA A 53 10.66 -3.32 10.86
C ALA A 53 11.50 -3.63 9.60
N ALA A 54 11.00 -4.52 8.74
CA ALA A 54 11.63 -4.88 7.48
C ALA A 54 11.82 -3.67 6.55
N ILE A 55 10.79 -2.85 6.37
CA ILE A 55 10.88 -1.65 5.54
C ILE A 55 11.84 -0.62 6.16
N THR A 56 11.76 -0.38 7.47
CA THR A 56 12.63 0.61 8.14
C THR A 56 14.09 0.17 8.26
N SER A 57 14.37 -1.14 8.14
CA SER A 57 15.72 -1.70 8.05
C SER A 57 16.46 -1.25 6.77
N ALA A 58 15.71 -0.90 5.71
CA ALA A 58 16.22 -0.29 4.48
C ALA A 58 16.58 1.20 4.70
N ASN A 59 17.50 1.46 5.62
CA ASN A 59 17.93 2.78 6.03
C ASN A 59 19.18 3.26 5.28
N ARG A 60 19.71 4.44 5.67
CA ARG A 60 20.93 5.01 5.07
C ARG A 60 22.14 4.07 5.17
N THR A 61 22.23 3.25 6.21
CA THR A 61 23.32 2.29 6.42
C THR A 61 23.20 1.12 5.44
N ALA A 62 22.00 0.56 5.28
CA ALA A 62 21.72 -0.46 4.28
C ALA A 62 22.00 0.07 2.86
N LEU A 63 21.57 1.30 2.55
CA LEU A 63 21.83 1.92 1.25
C LEU A 63 23.33 2.12 0.98
N LYS A 64 24.10 2.58 1.97
CA LYS A 64 25.56 2.69 1.86
C LYS A 64 26.22 1.33 1.64
N ALA A 65 25.78 0.30 2.34
CA ALA A 65 26.30 -1.06 2.18
C ALA A 65 26.00 -1.60 0.77
N LEU A 66 24.80 -1.33 0.23
CA LEU A 66 24.41 -1.69 -1.12
C LEU A 66 25.29 -1.00 -2.18
N VAL A 67 25.49 0.31 -2.06
CA VAL A 67 26.34 1.10 -2.99
C VAL A 67 27.80 0.65 -2.95
N ARG A 68 28.29 0.22 -1.78
CA ARG A 68 29.65 -0.32 -1.61
C ARG A 68 29.77 -1.81 -1.93
N LEU A 69 28.69 -2.46 -2.37
CA LEU A 69 28.61 -3.90 -2.64
C LEU A 69 29.03 -4.77 -1.43
N GLU A 70 28.83 -4.28 -0.21
CA GLU A 70 29.10 -4.99 1.05
C GLU A 70 27.94 -5.97 1.37
N ILE A 71 27.72 -6.98 0.52
CA ILE A 71 26.54 -7.87 0.57
C ILE A 71 26.36 -8.55 1.92
N LYS A 72 27.43 -9.06 2.54
CA LYS A 72 27.37 -9.70 3.87
C LYS A 72 26.81 -8.75 4.94
N LYS A 73 27.21 -7.49 4.88
CA LYS A 73 26.75 -6.46 5.81
C LYS A 73 25.31 -6.04 5.51
N LEU A 74 24.95 -5.93 4.23
CA LEU A 74 23.59 -5.64 3.82
C LEU A 74 22.60 -6.71 4.31
N LEU A 75 22.93 -7.99 4.11
CA LEU A 75 22.12 -9.13 4.57
C LEU A 75 22.05 -9.23 6.10
N GLY A 76 23.03 -8.67 6.82
CA GLY A 76 22.99 -8.57 8.28
C GLY A 76 22.17 -7.39 8.82
N ILE A 77 21.82 -6.42 7.97
CA ILE A 77 21.02 -5.24 8.35
C ILE A 77 19.55 -5.41 7.94
N VAL A 78 19.30 -5.99 6.77
CA VAL A 78 17.97 -6.07 6.16
C VAL A 78 17.31 -7.40 6.47
N HIS A 79 16.02 -7.37 6.81
CA HIS A 79 15.15 -8.55 6.97
C HIS A 79 14.83 -9.19 5.60
N TRP A 80 15.86 -9.65 4.89
CA TRP A 80 15.74 -10.04 3.49
C TRP A 80 14.92 -11.31 3.31
N ARG A 81 14.94 -12.25 4.26
CA ARG A 81 14.15 -13.49 4.18
C ARG A 81 12.67 -13.18 4.29
N PHE A 82 12.31 -12.32 5.26
CA PHE A 82 10.95 -11.83 5.40
C PHE A 82 10.49 -11.08 4.14
N LEU A 83 11.28 -10.12 3.65
CA LEU A 83 10.93 -9.33 2.47
C LEU A 83 10.77 -10.21 1.23
N ALA A 84 11.67 -11.16 1.00
CA ALA A 84 11.60 -12.07 -0.14
C ALA A 84 10.37 -12.99 -0.06
N ALA A 85 10.10 -13.57 1.11
CA ALA A 85 8.92 -14.41 1.33
C ALA A 85 7.63 -13.62 1.11
N LEU A 86 7.53 -12.43 1.71
CA LEU A 86 6.36 -11.57 1.60
C LEU A 86 6.15 -11.11 0.16
N LEU A 87 7.20 -10.62 -0.51
CA LEU A 87 7.13 -10.16 -1.89
C LEU A 87 6.70 -11.29 -2.82
N THR A 88 7.21 -12.51 -2.60
CA THR A 88 6.77 -13.69 -3.35
C THR A 88 5.27 -13.91 -3.21
N GLY A 89 4.76 -13.87 -1.98
CA GLY A 89 3.32 -13.92 -1.72
C GLY A 89 2.56 -12.82 -2.43
N VAL A 90 2.97 -11.56 -2.27
CA VAL A 90 2.31 -10.39 -2.88
C VAL A 90 2.23 -10.55 -4.39
N LEU A 91 3.33 -10.92 -5.06
CA LEU A 91 3.36 -11.14 -6.49
C LEU A 91 2.42 -12.28 -6.93
N LEU A 92 2.33 -13.37 -6.16
CA LEU A 92 1.38 -14.46 -6.43
C LEU A 92 -0.07 -14.00 -6.29
N GLY A 93 -0.38 -13.21 -5.24
CA GLY A 93 -1.73 -12.65 -5.03
C GLY A 93 -2.14 -11.70 -6.15
N VAL A 94 -1.24 -10.80 -6.54
CA VAL A 94 -1.45 -9.89 -7.67
C VAL A 94 -1.64 -10.67 -8.97
N ALA A 95 -0.78 -11.67 -9.23
CA ALA A 95 -0.87 -12.49 -10.44
C ALA A 95 -2.20 -13.26 -10.50
N LEU A 96 -2.71 -13.77 -9.37
CA LEU A 96 -4.02 -14.41 -9.30
C LEU A 96 -5.13 -13.43 -9.70
N MET A 97 -5.15 -12.23 -9.11
CA MET A 97 -6.18 -11.24 -9.41
C MET A 97 -6.12 -10.73 -10.85
N VAL A 98 -4.92 -10.66 -11.42
CA VAL A 98 -4.71 -10.20 -12.79
C VAL A 98 -5.01 -11.26 -13.83
N LYS A 99 -4.58 -12.52 -13.63
CA LYS A 99 -4.66 -13.59 -14.64
C LYS A 99 -5.82 -14.55 -14.45
N VAL A 100 -6.19 -14.87 -13.21
CA VAL A 100 -7.22 -15.89 -12.93
C VAL A 100 -8.58 -15.25 -12.77
N VAL A 101 -8.66 -14.16 -12.00
CA VAL A 101 -9.90 -13.36 -11.90
C VAL A 101 -10.11 -12.53 -13.18
N GLU A 102 -9.05 -12.33 -13.97
CA GLU A 102 -9.06 -11.46 -15.16
C GLU A 102 -9.63 -10.06 -14.86
N LEU A 103 -9.39 -9.55 -13.65
CA LEU A 103 -9.91 -8.27 -13.21
C LEU A 103 -9.60 -7.12 -14.19
N PRO A 104 -8.42 -7.04 -14.86
CA PRO A 104 -8.19 -6.03 -15.89
C PRO A 104 -9.22 -6.03 -17.02
N THR A 105 -9.74 -7.18 -17.46
CA THR A 105 -10.75 -7.25 -18.53
C THR A 105 -12.13 -6.85 -18.01
N MET A 106 -12.43 -7.14 -16.74
CA MET A 106 -13.71 -6.83 -16.11
C MET A 106 -13.90 -5.33 -15.82
N VAL A 107 -12.82 -4.57 -15.69
CA VAL A 107 -12.87 -3.12 -15.36
C VAL A 107 -12.75 -2.20 -16.59
N VAL A 108 -12.53 -2.76 -17.78
CA VAL A 108 -12.50 -2.00 -19.05
C VAL A 108 -13.88 -1.41 -19.34
N ALA A 109 -13.91 -0.23 -19.97
CA ALA A 109 -15.13 0.51 -20.23
C ALA A 109 -16.19 -0.27 -21.03
N SER A 110 -15.75 -1.10 -21.96
CA SER A 110 -16.62 -1.93 -22.81
C SER A 110 -17.17 -3.18 -22.11
N SER A 111 -16.73 -3.48 -20.89
CA SER A 111 -17.15 -4.70 -20.18
C SER A 111 -18.53 -4.54 -19.55
N PRO A 112 -19.47 -5.48 -19.76
CA PRO A 112 -20.79 -5.44 -19.11
C PRO A 112 -20.69 -5.63 -17.59
N HIS A 113 -19.59 -6.19 -17.09
CA HIS A 113 -19.35 -6.43 -15.67
C HIS A 113 -18.88 -5.18 -14.91
N ARG A 114 -18.43 -4.13 -15.62
CA ARG A 114 -17.81 -2.94 -15.00
C ARG A 114 -18.69 -2.30 -13.92
N PRO A 115 -20.00 -2.06 -14.12
CA PRO A 115 -20.83 -1.46 -13.08
C PRO A 115 -20.92 -2.32 -11.81
N LEU A 116 -21.00 -3.65 -11.95
CA LEU A 116 -21.07 -4.59 -10.83
C LEU A 116 -19.76 -4.62 -10.05
N VAL A 117 -18.61 -4.68 -10.74
CA VAL A 117 -17.29 -4.66 -10.09
C VAL A 117 -17.09 -3.36 -9.31
N TYR A 118 -17.45 -2.22 -9.90
CA TYR A 118 -17.35 -0.92 -9.23
C TYR A 118 -18.33 -0.79 -8.06
N ALA A 119 -19.53 -1.40 -8.15
CA ALA A 119 -20.47 -1.46 -7.02
C ALA A 119 -19.90 -2.26 -5.84
N ILE A 120 -19.22 -3.40 -6.12
CA ILE A 120 -18.53 -4.19 -5.09
C ILE A 120 -17.38 -3.37 -4.48
N PHE A 121 -16.56 -2.72 -5.31
CA PHE A 121 -15.48 -1.84 -4.84
C PHE A 121 -16.01 -0.74 -3.93
N PHE A 122 -17.09 -0.07 -4.34
CA PHE A 122 -17.71 0.97 -3.54
C PHE A 122 -18.21 0.44 -2.19
N GLY A 123 -18.85 -0.73 -2.17
CA GLY A 123 -19.24 -1.41 -0.94
C GLY A 123 -18.06 -1.72 -0.01
N MET A 124 -16.91 -2.15 -0.57
CA MET A 124 -15.69 -2.40 0.19
C MET A 124 -15.05 -1.12 0.73
N VAL A 125 -15.02 -0.04 -0.07
CA VAL A 125 -14.55 1.28 0.38
C VAL A 125 -15.38 1.77 1.56
N LEU A 126 -16.72 1.72 1.46
CA LEU A 126 -17.62 2.09 2.55
C LEU A 126 -17.39 1.23 3.80
N SER A 127 -17.25 -0.09 3.63
CA SER A 127 -16.96 -1.01 4.74
C SER A 127 -15.62 -0.67 5.41
N SER A 128 -14.57 -0.38 4.64
CA SER A 128 -13.26 0.03 5.17
C SER A 128 -13.38 1.33 5.98
N ALA A 129 -14.09 2.33 5.47
CA ALA A 129 -14.34 3.58 6.19
C ALA A 129 -15.02 3.33 7.55
N VAL A 130 -16.01 2.42 7.61
CA VAL A 130 -16.65 2.02 8.87
C VAL A 130 -15.68 1.32 9.81
N VAL A 131 -14.86 0.39 9.31
CA VAL A 131 -13.87 -0.34 10.13
C VAL A 131 -12.82 0.62 10.69
N VAL A 132 -12.26 1.51 9.87
CA VAL A 132 -11.28 2.52 10.30
C VAL A 132 -11.92 3.49 11.30
N GLY A 133 -13.18 3.88 11.09
CA GLY A 133 -13.93 4.72 12.02
C GLY A 133 -14.10 4.11 13.41
N ARG A 134 -14.13 2.78 13.52
CA ARG A 134 -14.16 2.06 14.81
C ARG A 134 -12.80 1.99 15.51
N LEU A 135 -11.69 2.26 14.80
CA LEU A 135 -10.36 2.33 15.40
C LEU A 135 -10.12 3.66 16.13
N ILE A 136 -10.89 4.69 15.81
CA ILE A 136 -10.82 6.00 16.47
C ILE A 136 -11.37 5.88 17.89
N GLN A 137 -10.50 6.08 18.88
CA GLN A 137 -10.85 5.88 20.28
C GLN A 137 -11.79 6.96 20.82
N ARG A 138 -11.58 8.23 20.40
CA ARG A 138 -12.39 9.36 20.86
C ARG A 138 -12.73 10.32 19.74
N TRP A 139 -14.03 10.43 19.46
CA TRP A 139 -14.56 11.50 18.64
C TRP A 139 -14.58 12.81 19.41
N GLY A 140 -14.19 13.89 18.75
CA GLY A 140 -14.18 15.24 19.31
C GLY A 140 -13.94 16.28 18.22
N PRO A 141 -14.02 17.59 18.55
CA PRO A 141 -13.95 18.65 17.57
C PRO A 141 -12.74 18.59 16.62
N PRO A 142 -11.51 18.26 17.08
CA PRO A 142 -10.37 18.13 16.18
C PRO A 142 -10.50 17.00 15.15
N ARG A 143 -11.12 15.88 15.52
CA ARG A 143 -11.27 14.70 14.64
C ARG A 143 -12.41 14.92 13.65
N VAL A 144 -13.51 15.53 14.09
CA VAL A 144 -14.59 15.94 13.20
C VAL A 144 -14.09 16.97 12.19
N GLY A 145 -13.31 17.96 12.65
CA GLY A 145 -12.65 18.93 11.76
C GLY A 145 -11.73 18.26 10.75
N ALA A 146 -10.92 17.28 11.18
CA ALA A 146 -10.06 16.50 10.29
C ALA A 146 -10.85 15.68 9.26
N LEU A 147 -11.96 15.06 9.66
CA LEU A 147 -12.86 14.33 8.75
C LEU A 147 -13.47 15.26 7.70
N VAL A 148 -13.99 16.42 8.11
CA VAL A 148 -14.58 17.40 7.19
C VAL A 148 -13.53 17.96 6.23
N LEU A 149 -12.31 18.22 6.72
CA LEU A 149 -11.17 18.57 5.87
C LEU A 149 -10.84 17.46 4.87
N GLY A 150 -10.81 16.20 5.31
CA GLY A 150 -10.62 15.04 4.46
C GLY A 150 -11.64 14.99 3.32
N VAL A 151 -12.93 15.13 3.65
CA VAL A 151 -14.03 15.19 2.66
C VAL A 151 -13.83 16.34 1.69
N GLY A 152 -13.50 17.53 2.20
CA GLY A 152 -13.24 18.70 1.36
C GLY A 152 -12.08 18.48 0.38
N VAL A 153 -10.98 17.89 0.85
CA VAL A 153 -9.83 17.54 0.02
C VAL A 153 -10.19 16.44 -0.98
N GLY A 154 -10.88 15.38 -0.57
CA GLY A 154 -11.30 14.29 -1.45
C GLY A 154 -12.21 14.79 -2.58
N LEU A 155 -13.20 15.61 -2.24
CA LEU A 155 -14.06 16.28 -3.22
C LEU A 155 -13.26 17.19 -4.16
N ALA A 156 -12.31 17.98 -3.63
CA ALA A 156 -11.46 18.82 -4.46
C ALA A 156 -10.63 17.96 -5.42
N VAL A 157 -9.99 16.88 -4.95
CA VAL A 157 -9.21 15.96 -5.78
C VAL A 157 -10.07 15.35 -6.88
N VAL A 158 -11.24 14.81 -6.56
CA VAL A 158 -12.14 14.19 -7.55
C VAL A 158 -12.58 15.19 -8.63
N ASN A 159 -12.79 16.46 -8.28
CA ASN A 159 -13.20 17.49 -9.24
C ASN A 159 -12.03 18.12 -10.00
N LEU A 160 -10.81 18.09 -9.45
CA LEU A 160 -9.61 18.66 -10.05
C LEU A 160 -8.83 17.66 -10.91
N VAL A 161 -8.94 16.35 -10.64
CA VAL A 161 -8.30 15.31 -11.44
C VAL A 161 -8.97 15.27 -12.81
N PRO A 162 -8.22 15.50 -13.91
CA PRO A 162 -8.78 15.44 -15.25
C PRO A 162 -9.36 14.05 -15.55
N VAL A 163 -10.46 14.02 -16.32
CA VAL A 163 -11.09 12.77 -16.79
C VAL A 163 -10.09 11.89 -17.54
N GLU A 164 -9.14 12.52 -18.24
CA GLU A 164 -7.99 11.86 -18.86
C GLU A 164 -6.68 12.32 -18.21
N THR A 165 -6.05 11.41 -17.47
CA THR A 165 -4.72 11.66 -16.88
C THR A 165 -3.60 11.19 -17.80
N PRO A 166 -2.43 11.85 -17.82
CA PRO A 166 -1.32 11.49 -18.72
C PRO A 166 -0.78 10.07 -18.49
N GLU A 167 -0.36 9.39 -19.55
CA GLU A 167 0.32 8.08 -19.47
C GLU A 167 1.85 8.18 -19.48
N HIS A 168 2.39 9.40 -19.38
CA HIS A 168 3.83 9.63 -19.38
C HIS A 168 4.51 8.92 -18.19
N PRO A 169 5.69 8.28 -18.38
CA PRO A 169 6.39 7.53 -17.32
C PRO A 169 6.56 8.28 -16.01
N PHE A 170 6.81 9.60 -16.07
CA PHE A 170 6.91 10.44 -14.87
C PHE A 170 5.60 10.52 -14.08
N PHE A 171 4.45 10.62 -14.76
CA PHE A 171 3.15 10.62 -14.08
C PHE A 171 2.88 9.26 -13.42
N ILE A 172 3.21 8.16 -14.11
CA ILE A 172 3.10 6.81 -13.56
C ILE A 172 3.99 6.61 -12.33
N PHE A 173 5.21 7.15 -12.36
CA PHE A 173 6.11 7.18 -11.20
C PHE A 173 5.50 7.94 -10.01
N MET A 174 4.88 9.11 -10.25
CA MET A 174 4.16 9.85 -9.19
C MET A 174 2.97 9.06 -8.65
N CYS A 175 2.19 8.40 -9.51
CA CYS A 175 1.09 7.53 -9.10
C CYS A 175 1.57 6.41 -8.18
N GLY A 176 2.67 5.72 -8.52
CA GLY A 176 3.27 4.70 -7.67
C GLY A 176 3.74 5.26 -6.33
N THR A 177 4.37 6.44 -6.34
CA THR A 177 4.83 7.14 -5.13
C THR A 177 3.67 7.46 -4.19
N ILE A 178 2.55 7.97 -4.69
CA ILE A 178 1.39 8.33 -3.86
C ILE A 178 0.65 7.07 -3.40
N ALA A 179 0.44 6.10 -4.30
CA ALA A 179 -0.30 4.87 -4.01
C ALA A 179 0.37 4.02 -2.92
N ILE A 180 1.71 3.85 -2.96
CA ILE A 180 2.42 3.10 -1.92
C ILE A 180 2.36 3.78 -0.55
N CYS A 181 2.30 5.12 -0.53
CA CYS A 181 2.21 5.88 0.72
C CYS A 181 0.87 5.63 1.40
N ALA A 182 -0.21 5.57 0.62
CA ALA A 182 -1.53 5.20 1.12
C ALA A 182 -1.54 3.74 1.65
N MET A 183 -0.95 2.81 0.90
CA MET A 183 -0.92 1.38 1.19
C MET A 183 -0.18 0.99 2.49
N LEU A 184 0.73 1.83 2.97
CA LEU A 184 1.44 1.63 4.24
C LEU A 184 0.54 1.81 5.48
N LEU A 185 -0.55 2.55 5.35
CA LEU A 185 -1.50 2.77 6.43
C LEU A 185 -2.57 1.67 6.41
N PRO A 186 -2.78 0.96 7.53
CA PRO A 186 -3.92 0.07 7.68
C PRO A 186 -5.21 0.86 7.41
N GLY A 187 -6.05 0.32 6.54
CA GLY A 187 -7.36 0.89 6.22
C GLY A 187 -7.40 1.78 4.97
N ILE A 188 -6.25 2.18 4.42
CA ILE A 188 -6.20 2.90 3.14
C ILE A 188 -5.70 1.99 2.03
N SER A 189 -6.41 2.01 0.90
CA SER A 189 -6.13 1.19 -0.27
C SER A 189 -5.37 1.99 -1.33
N GLY A 190 -4.15 1.57 -1.67
CA GLY A 190 -3.38 2.18 -2.77
C GLY A 190 -4.07 2.04 -4.13
N SER A 191 -4.80 0.94 -4.36
CA SER A 191 -5.61 0.76 -5.57
C SER A 191 -6.81 1.69 -5.64
N PHE A 192 -7.38 2.10 -4.50
CA PHE A 192 -8.41 3.15 -4.48
C PHE A 192 -7.83 4.51 -4.89
N VAL A 193 -6.63 4.86 -4.40
CA VAL A 193 -5.92 6.07 -4.86
C VAL A 193 -5.67 6.04 -6.36
N LEU A 194 -5.24 4.90 -6.92
CA LEU A 194 -5.07 4.75 -8.36
C LEU A 194 -6.40 4.86 -9.13
N LEU A 195 -7.51 4.47 -8.51
CA LEU A 195 -8.84 4.57 -9.11
C LEU A 195 -9.27 6.04 -9.20
N ILE A 196 -9.06 6.83 -8.14
CA ILE A 196 -9.28 8.28 -8.15
C ILE A 196 -8.39 8.98 -9.19
N LEU A 197 -7.13 8.57 -9.30
CA LEU A 197 -6.18 9.13 -10.28
C LEU A 197 -6.45 8.68 -11.73
N GLY A 198 -7.47 7.84 -11.96
CA GLY A 198 -7.80 7.33 -13.30
C GLY A 198 -6.76 6.36 -13.87
N LYS A 199 -5.85 5.82 -13.04
CA LYS A 199 -4.75 4.93 -13.47
C LYS A 199 -4.90 3.49 -13.04
N TYR A 200 -5.92 3.16 -12.24
CA TYR A 200 -6.17 1.80 -11.80
C TYR A 200 -6.23 0.78 -12.94
N ALA A 201 -7.15 0.98 -13.91
CA ALA A 201 -7.31 0.04 -15.03
C ALA A 201 -6.07 -0.01 -15.93
N TYR A 202 -5.39 1.12 -16.12
CA TYR A 202 -4.16 1.21 -16.91
C TYR A 202 -3.04 0.37 -16.28
N ILE A 203 -2.71 0.61 -15.01
CA ILE A 203 -1.68 -0.14 -14.28
C ILE A 203 -2.02 -1.62 -14.21
N LEU A 204 -3.27 -1.96 -13.91
CA LEU A 204 -3.72 -3.34 -13.80
C LEU A 204 -3.63 -4.07 -15.16
N GLY A 205 -3.99 -3.40 -16.25
CA GLY A 205 -3.83 -3.90 -17.61
C GLY A 205 -2.36 -4.09 -18.00
N SER A 206 -1.49 -3.14 -17.66
CA SER A 206 -0.05 -3.24 -17.88
C SER A 206 0.59 -4.38 -17.08
N LEU A 207 0.15 -4.63 -15.85
CA LEU A 207 0.55 -5.80 -15.06
C LEU A 207 0.13 -7.11 -15.75
N GLY A 208 -1.09 -7.18 -16.31
CA GLY A 208 -1.56 -8.35 -17.05
C GLY A 208 -0.76 -8.66 -18.31
N LYS A 209 -0.32 -7.61 -19.02
CA LYS A 209 0.49 -7.72 -20.23
C LYS A 209 2.00 -7.76 -19.97
N LEU A 210 2.42 -7.63 -18.71
CA LEU A 210 3.83 -7.49 -18.32
C LEU A 210 4.54 -6.34 -19.07
N ASP A 211 3.84 -5.21 -19.24
CA ASP A 211 4.39 -4.03 -19.91
C ASP A 211 5.41 -3.31 -19.02
N LEU A 212 6.68 -3.65 -19.22
CA LEU A 212 7.80 -3.12 -18.44
C LEU A 212 7.95 -1.59 -18.55
N MET A 213 7.47 -0.97 -19.64
CA MET A 213 7.56 0.48 -19.82
C MET A 213 6.67 1.23 -18.83
N VAL A 214 5.61 0.60 -18.35
CA VAL A 214 4.70 1.14 -17.33
C VAL A 214 5.06 0.62 -15.94
N ILE A 215 5.38 -0.68 -15.83
CA ILE A 215 5.66 -1.33 -14.54
C ILE A 215 6.93 -0.75 -13.90
N LEU A 216 8.00 -0.53 -14.66
CA LEU A 216 9.27 -0.05 -14.09
C LEU A 216 9.13 1.35 -13.46
N PRO A 217 8.61 2.39 -14.14
CA PRO A 217 8.37 3.68 -13.51
C PRO A 217 7.46 3.59 -12.29
N PHE A 218 6.40 2.78 -12.36
CA PHE A 218 5.46 2.59 -11.25
C PHE A 218 6.16 2.00 -10.02
N VAL A 219 6.90 0.89 -10.19
CA VAL A 219 7.63 0.22 -9.11
C VAL A 219 8.73 1.13 -8.54
N LEU A 220 9.45 1.88 -9.38
CA LEU A 220 10.42 2.86 -8.90
C LEU A 220 9.75 3.95 -8.06
N GLY A 221 8.57 4.42 -8.47
CA GLY A 221 7.75 5.34 -7.69
C GLY A 221 7.39 4.75 -6.33
N CYS A 222 6.91 3.50 -6.31
CA CYS A 222 6.62 2.78 -5.07
C CYS A 222 7.85 2.68 -4.16
N LEU A 223 9.04 2.37 -4.69
CA LEU A 223 10.26 2.28 -3.90
C LEU A 223 10.65 3.64 -3.30
N VAL A 224 10.59 4.72 -4.09
CA VAL A 224 10.91 6.07 -3.63
C VAL A 224 9.88 6.55 -2.58
N GLY A 225 8.59 6.33 -2.81
CA GLY A 225 7.53 6.66 -1.86
C GLY A 225 7.69 5.92 -0.53
N LEU A 226 7.93 4.62 -0.59
CA LEU A 226 8.15 3.78 0.59
C LEU A 226 9.35 4.27 1.43
N LEU A 227 10.48 4.59 0.78
CA LEU A 227 11.69 5.02 1.48
C LEU A 227 11.63 6.45 2.02
N SER A 228 10.95 7.36 1.31
CA SER A 228 10.85 8.77 1.69
C SER A 228 9.76 9.02 2.73
N PHE A 229 8.61 8.36 2.61
CA PHE A 229 7.41 8.68 3.37
C PHE A 229 7.21 7.80 4.61
N SER A 230 7.82 6.61 4.67
CA SER A 230 7.65 5.67 5.80
C SER A 230 7.99 6.29 7.17
N ARG A 231 8.97 7.19 7.24
CA ARG A 231 9.36 7.86 8.50
C ARG A 231 8.37 8.94 8.90
N LEU A 232 7.92 9.75 7.94
CA LEU A 232 6.92 10.79 8.18
C LEU A 232 5.62 10.14 8.65
N LEU A 233 5.22 9.06 7.99
CA LEU A 233 4.01 8.34 8.34
C LEU A 233 4.08 7.75 9.75
N LYS A 234 5.18 7.06 10.07
CA LYS A 234 5.38 6.53 11.42
C LYS A 234 5.23 7.63 12.48
N TRP A 235 5.87 8.77 12.25
CA TRP A 235 5.78 9.91 13.16
C TRP A 235 4.35 10.46 13.29
N LEU A 236 3.61 10.58 12.19
CA LEU A 236 2.21 11.04 12.20
C LEU A 236 1.30 10.09 12.96
N LEU A 237 1.43 8.78 12.75
CA LEU A 237 0.61 7.77 13.43
C LEU A 237 0.97 7.63 14.91
N ASP A 238 2.25 7.77 15.28
CA ASP A 238 2.68 7.72 16.68
C ASP A 238 2.20 8.96 17.48
N THR A 239 2.07 10.12 16.82
CA THR A 239 1.76 11.39 17.49
C THR A 239 0.28 11.79 17.39
N TRP A 240 -0.36 11.57 16.24
CA TRP A 240 -1.68 12.11 15.89
C TRP A 240 -2.67 11.03 15.41
N HIS A 241 -2.47 9.78 15.86
CA HIS A 241 -3.21 8.59 15.43
C HIS A 241 -4.67 8.83 15.03
N ASP A 242 -5.55 9.19 15.98
CA ASP A 242 -6.99 9.39 15.75
C ASP A 242 -7.30 10.50 14.73
N THR A 243 -6.50 11.56 14.69
CA THR A 243 -6.71 12.70 13.78
C THR A 243 -6.34 12.33 12.36
N VAL A 244 -5.23 11.59 12.21
CA VAL A 244 -4.81 11.03 10.92
C VAL A 244 -5.90 10.08 10.43
N LEU A 245 -6.33 9.09 11.23
CA LEU A 245 -7.41 8.18 10.84
C LEU A 245 -8.70 8.91 10.46
N ALA A 246 -9.11 9.94 11.21
CA ALA A 246 -10.31 10.71 10.90
C ALA A 246 -10.21 11.45 9.54
N SER A 247 -9.04 12.02 9.23
CA SER A 247 -8.82 12.68 7.93
C SER A 247 -8.86 11.70 6.75
N LEU A 248 -8.38 10.47 6.97
CA LEU A 248 -8.31 9.44 5.94
C LEU A 248 -9.65 8.79 5.65
N ILE A 249 -10.54 8.73 6.65
CA ILE A 249 -11.94 8.32 6.44
C ILE A 249 -12.69 9.35 5.58
N GLY A 250 -12.37 10.63 5.78
CA GLY A 250 -12.99 11.70 5.00
C GLY A 250 -12.50 11.75 3.55
N LEU A 251 -11.22 11.43 3.32
CA LEU A 251 -10.56 11.46 2.01
C LEU A 251 -11.05 10.34 1.07
#